data_AF-A0A8S9YPL3-F1
#
_entry.id   AF-A0A8S9YPL3-F1
#
_cell.length_a   1.000
_cell.length_b   1.000
_cell.length_c   1.000
_cell.angle_alpha   90.00
_cell.angle_beta   90.00
_cell.angle_gamma   90.00
#
_symmetry.space_group_name_H-M   'P 1'
#
loop_
_entity.id
_entity.type
_entity.pdbx_description
1 polymer ?
#
loop_
_entity_poly.entity_id
_entity_poly.type
_entity_poly.pdbx_seq_one_letter_code
_entity_poly.pdbx_strand_id
1 'polypeptide(L)'
;MRWSVTYPYLLAILIVFKSAEGKDRLPKSEFDACVKKCGDQYEDCASRIKELWQNFSANKGKIVRTLDSCCLRGELEKNSPSTLSFATCVRNSCGAEMWGCNVKKRHTGFLSKEEKKAILDKEKAARKKAAENDQLV
;
A
#
# COMPACT_ATOMS: atom_id res chain seq x y z
N MET A 1 22.58 -30.43 -58.91
CA MET A 1 21.33 -29.78 -58.46
C MET A 1 21.36 -29.74 -56.94
N ARG A 2 21.31 -28.53 -56.36
CA ARG A 2 21.64 -28.24 -54.97
C ARG A 2 20.34 -27.74 -54.33
N TRP A 3 19.68 -28.58 -53.53
CA TRP A 3 18.47 -28.20 -52.80
C TRP A 3 18.77 -28.34 -51.31
N SER A 4 18.94 -27.19 -50.68
CA SER A 4 19.21 -27.04 -49.25
C SER A 4 18.02 -27.51 -48.42
N VAL A 5 18.17 -28.60 -47.68
CA VAL A 5 17.20 -29.07 -46.68
C VAL A 5 17.54 -28.39 -45.36
N THR A 6 17.12 -27.14 -45.20
CA THR A 6 17.24 -26.40 -43.93
C THR A 6 15.94 -25.67 -43.64
N TYR A 7 14.81 -26.39 -43.55
CA TYR A 7 13.54 -25.73 -43.24
C TYR A 7 12.47 -26.65 -42.60
N PRO A 8 12.76 -27.27 -41.44
CA PRO A 8 11.65 -27.52 -40.50
C PRO A 8 11.83 -26.86 -39.13
N TYR A 9 13.05 -26.43 -38.77
CA TYR A 9 13.32 -25.89 -37.43
C TYR A 9 12.88 -24.43 -37.22
N LEU A 10 12.71 -23.65 -38.28
CA LEU A 10 12.30 -22.24 -38.17
C LEU A 10 10.79 -22.07 -37.88
N LEU A 11 9.95 -23.06 -38.19
CA LEU A 11 8.52 -23.02 -37.88
C LEU A 11 8.20 -23.40 -36.42
N ALA A 12 9.08 -24.15 -35.75
CA ALA A 12 8.88 -24.53 -34.34
C ALA A 12 9.15 -23.38 -33.35
N ILE A 13 9.99 -22.41 -33.71
CA ILE A 13 10.38 -21.29 -32.83
C ILE A 13 9.26 -20.24 -32.70
N LEU A 14 8.30 -20.19 -33.64
CA LEU A 14 7.20 -19.22 -33.60
C LEU A 14 6.01 -19.64 -32.71
N ILE A 15 5.95 -20.88 -32.24
CA ILE A 15 4.82 -21.38 -31.42
C ILE A 15 5.06 -21.14 -29.91
N VAL A 16 6.29 -20.87 -29.49
CA VAL A 16 6.63 -20.67 -28.05
C VAL A 16 6.26 -19.25 -27.55
N PHE A 17 5.91 -18.32 -28.44
CA PHE A 17 5.49 -16.95 -28.07
C PHE A 17 3.97 -16.74 -28.06
N LYS A 18 3.17 -17.80 -27.89
CA LYS A 18 1.75 -17.62 -27.57
C LYS A 18 1.59 -17.11 -26.14
N SER A 19 1.62 -15.78 -26.05
CA SER A 19 0.86 -14.94 -25.13
C SER A 19 0.88 -15.38 -23.68
N ALA A 20 1.81 -14.82 -22.91
CA ALA A 20 1.47 -14.44 -21.56
C ALA A 20 0.30 -13.44 -21.67
N GLU A 21 -0.93 -13.93 -21.57
CA GLU A 21 -2.13 -13.11 -21.48
C GLU A 21 -2.00 -12.25 -20.21
N GLY A 22 -1.44 -11.06 -20.37
CA GLY A 22 -1.69 -9.99 -19.44
C GLY A 22 -3.20 -9.76 -19.47
N LYS A 23 -3.89 -9.99 -18.35
CA LYS A 23 -5.30 -9.61 -18.19
C LYS A 23 -5.47 -8.23 -18.82
N ASP A 24 -6.36 -8.11 -19.81
CA ASP A 24 -6.59 -6.85 -20.49
C ASP A 24 -6.79 -5.74 -19.45
N ARG A 25 -5.97 -4.70 -19.56
CA ARG A 25 -6.03 -3.58 -18.62
C ARG A 25 -7.41 -2.96 -18.72
N LEU A 26 -8.09 -2.84 -17.57
CA LEU A 26 -9.38 -2.18 -17.48
C LEU A 26 -9.31 -0.77 -18.10
N PRO A 27 -10.34 -0.33 -18.84
CA PRO A 27 -10.51 1.08 -19.18
C PRO A 27 -10.40 1.94 -17.92
N LYS A 28 -9.88 3.16 -18.06
CA LYS A 28 -9.59 4.04 -16.90
C LYS A 28 -10.79 4.20 -15.96
N SER A 29 -11.99 4.40 -16.49
CA SER A 29 -13.21 4.55 -15.68
C SER A 29 -13.56 3.29 -14.89
N GLU A 30 -13.37 2.11 -15.47
CA GLU A 30 -13.61 0.82 -14.81
C GLU A 30 -12.53 0.53 -13.77
N PHE A 31 -11.27 0.87 -14.09
CA PHE A 31 -10.17 0.78 -13.14
C PHE A 31 -10.41 1.68 -11.93
N ASP A 32 -10.77 2.95 -12.15
CA ASP A 32 -11.03 3.92 -11.08
C ASP A 32 -12.23 3.47 -10.22
N ALA A 33 -13.28 2.91 -10.82
CA ALA A 33 -14.41 2.32 -10.09
C ALA A 33 -14.01 1.08 -9.27
N CYS A 34 -13.17 0.21 -9.84
CA CYS A 34 -12.66 -0.97 -9.15
C CYS A 34 -11.79 -0.59 -7.95
N VAL A 35 -10.85 0.34 -8.13
CA VAL A 35 -10.00 0.86 -7.06
C VAL A 35 -10.83 1.53 -5.98
N LYS A 36 -11.87 2.29 -6.35
CA LYS A 36 -12.82 2.88 -5.39
C LYS A 36 -13.49 1.81 -4.52
N LYS A 37 -14.00 0.74 -5.13
CA LYS A 37 -14.61 -0.39 -4.38
C LYS A 37 -13.62 -1.05 -3.42
N CYS A 38 -12.37 -1.22 -3.82
CA CYS A 38 -11.32 -1.69 -2.91
C CYS A 38 -11.00 -0.67 -1.81
N GLY A 39 -11.11 0.62 -2.11
CA GLY A 39 -11.01 1.71 -1.15
C GLY A 39 -12.09 1.64 -0.08
N ASP A 40 -13.33 1.37 -0.46
CA ASP A 40 -14.44 1.19 0.49
C ASP A 40 -14.16 0.03 1.47
N GLN A 41 -13.63 -1.10 0.96
CA GLN A 41 -13.17 -2.22 1.81
C GLN A 41 -12.06 -1.80 2.79
N TYR A 42 -11.13 -0.96 2.34
CA TYR A 42 -10.09 -0.42 3.23
C TYR A 42 -10.69 0.49 4.30
N GLU A 43 -11.63 1.37 3.95
CA GLU A 43 -12.31 2.26 4.90
C GLU A 43 -13.07 1.46 5.96
N ASP A 44 -13.76 0.39 5.57
CA ASP A 44 -14.42 -0.54 6.48
C ASP A 44 -13.43 -1.18 7.45
N CYS A 45 -12.27 -1.62 6.96
CA CYS A 45 -11.21 -2.16 7.81
C CYS A 45 -10.65 -1.10 8.77
N ALA A 46 -10.37 0.10 8.27
CA ALA A 46 -9.82 1.22 9.04
C ALA A 46 -10.81 1.81 10.06
N SER A 47 -12.12 1.62 9.86
CA SER A 47 -13.16 2.12 10.76
C SER A 47 -13.02 1.56 12.19
N ARG A 48 -12.42 0.37 12.33
CA ARG A 48 -12.21 -0.34 13.60
C ARG A 48 -11.28 0.37 14.58
N ILE A 49 -10.46 1.31 14.09
CA ILE A 49 -9.51 2.06 14.90
C ILE A 49 -9.90 3.52 15.10
N LYS A 50 -11.15 3.90 14.79
CA LYS A 50 -11.66 5.28 14.94
C LYS A 50 -11.36 5.87 16.32
N GLU A 51 -11.55 5.10 17.38
CA GLU A 51 -11.33 5.54 18.77
C GLU A 51 -9.85 5.77 19.08
N LEU A 52 -8.94 5.00 18.48
CA LEU A 52 -7.51 5.12 18.72
C LEU A 52 -6.94 6.48 18.30
N TRP A 53 -7.60 7.15 17.34
CA TRP A 53 -7.20 8.46 16.84
C TRP A 53 -7.32 9.58 17.87
N GLN A 54 -8.22 9.46 18.85
CA GLN A 54 -8.40 10.46 19.91
C GLN A 54 -7.12 10.64 20.72
N ASN A 55 -6.39 9.54 20.98
CA ASN A 55 -5.07 9.59 21.60
C ASN A 55 -4.01 9.03 20.63
N PHE A 56 -3.83 9.71 19.50
CA PHE A 56 -2.90 9.30 18.46
C PHE A 56 -1.48 9.11 18.98
N SER A 57 -0.99 9.97 19.88
CA SER A 57 0.38 9.88 20.39
C SER A 57 0.62 8.54 21.10
N ALA A 58 -0.29 8.14 21.99
CA ALA A 58 -0.19 6.86 22.70
C ALA A 58 -0.48 5.66 21.79
N ASN A 59 -1.32 5.82 20.77
CA ASN A 59 -1.78 4.73 19.92
C ASN A 59 -1.10 4.64 18.55
N LYS A 60 -0.13 5.51 18.24
CA LYS A 60 0.49 5.61 16.91
C LYS A 60 0.93 4.25 16.36
N GLY A 61 1.61 3.46 17.18
CA GLY A 61 2.08 2.13 16.76
C GLY A 61 0.94 1.16 16.42
N LYS A 62 -0.14 1.16 17.20
CA LYS A 62 -1.33 0.33 16.94
C LYS A 62 -2.05 0.80 15.66
N ILE A 63 -2.22 2.12 15.51
CA ILE A 63 -2.86 2.73 14.34
C ILE A 63 -2.10 2.34 13.07
N VAL A 64 -0.78 2.56 13.04
CA VAL A 64 0.04 2.25 11.86
C VAL A 64 -0.02 0.76 11.53
N ARG A 65 0.17 -0.13 12.52
CA ARG A 65 0.09 -1.58 12.30
C ARG A 65 -1.26 -2.03 11.75
N THR A 66 -2.36 -1.50 12.27
CA THR A 66 -3.69 -1.86 11.78
C THR A 66 -3.91 -1.36 10.36
N LEU A 67 -3.53 -0.11 10.05
CA LEU A 67 -3.68 0.44 8.71
C LEU A 67 -2.79 -0.29 7.70
N ASP A 68 -1.54 -0.60 8.06
CA ASP A 68 -0.65 -1.42 7.23
C ASP A 68 -1.27 -2.79 6.97
N SER A 69 -1.87 -3.44 7.98
CA SER A 69 -2.60 -4.69 7.79
C SER A 69 -3.82 -4.52 6.87
N CYS A 70 -4.62 -3.46 7.01
CA CYS A 70 -5.75 -3.20 6.13
C CYS A 70 -5.30 -2.95 4.68
N CYS A 71 -4.09 -2.45 4.50
CA CYS A 71 -3.55 -2.02 3.23
C CYS A 71 -2.82 -3.14 2.49
N LEU A 72 -1.96 -3.90 3.17
CA LEU A 72 -0.96 -4.78 2.54
C LEU A 72 -1.03 -6.24 2.97
N ARG A 73 -1.94 -6.63 3.87
CA ARG A 73 -1.99 -8.03 4.34
C ARG A 73 -2.21 -9.00 3.17
N GLY A 74 -1.30 -9.96 2.99
CA GLY A 74 -1.33 -10.93 1.90
C GLY A 74 -0.86 -10.39 0.53
N GLU A 75 -0.21 -9.22 0.48
CA GLU A 75 0.26 -8.63 -0.78
C GLU A 75 1.21 -9.54 -1.58
N LEU A 76 2.08 -10.29 -0.89
CA LEU A 76 3.06 -11.21 -1.51
C LEU A 76 2.47 -12.61 -1.75
N GLU A 77 1.36 -12.93 -1.09
CA GLU A 77 0.73 -14.25 -1.16
C GLU A 77 -0.25 -14.31 -2.34
N LYS A 78 0.16 -14.99 -3.42
CA LYS A 78 -0.62 -15.04 -4.69
C LYS A 78 -2.07 -15.53 -4.53
N ASN A 79 -2.32 -16.40 -3.55
CA ASN A 79 -3.61 -17.06 -3.34
C ASN A 79 -4.48 -16.40 -2.24
N SER A 80 -4.07 -15.24 -1.70
CA SER A 80 -4.89 -14.56 -0.70
C SER A 80 -6.23 -14.10 -1.28
N PRO A 81 -7.33 -14.19 -0.51
CA PRO A 81 -8.65 -13.75 -0.96
C PRO A 81 -8.66 -12.23 -1.18
N SER A 82 -9.46 -11.76 -2.14
CA SER A 82 -9.57 -10.33 -2.46
C SER A 82 -10.03 -9.48 -1.26
N THR A 83 -10.78 -10.08 -0.34
CA THR A 83 -11.33 -9.43 0.87
C THR A 83 -10.32 -9.22 2.01
N LEU A 84 -9.08 -9.71 1.89
CA LEU A 84 -8.11 -9.70 2.98
C LEU A 84 -7.55 -8.30 3.29
N SER A 85 -7.22 -7.55 2.24
CA SER A 85 -6.66 -6.21 2.31
C SER A 85 -6.93 -5.43 1.02
N PHE A 86 -6.62 -4.14 1.02
CA PHE A 86 -6.64 -3.33 -0.18
C PHE A 86 -5.76 -3.93 -1.30
N ALA A 87 -4.52 -4.32 -0.98
CA ALA A 87 -3.57 -4.90 -1.92
C ALA A 87 -4.10 -6.16 -2.59
N THR A 88 -4.71 -7.07 -1.83
CA THR A 88 -5.30 -8.29 -2.40
C THR A 88 -6.53 -7.99 -3.26
N CYS A 89 -7.32 -6.97 -2.88
CA CYS A 89 -8.48 -6.54 -3.66
C CYS A 89 -8.06 -5.98 -5.03
N VAL A 90 -7.12 -5.04 -5.06
CA VAL A 90 -6.68 -4.40 -6.31
C VAL A 90 -5.93 -5.37 -7.23
N ARG A 91 -5.14 -6.30 -6.66
CA ARG A 91 -4.46 -7.35 -7.42
C ARG A 91 -5.45 -8.29 -8.10
N ASN A 92 -6.39 -8.82 -7.33
CA ASN A 92 -7.28 -9.87 -7.81
C ASN A 92 -8.40 -9.30 -8.69
N SER A 93 -8.92 -8.13 -8.34
CA SER A 93 -10.11 -7.53 -8.98
C SER A 93 -9.78 -6.49 -10.05
N CYS A 94 -8.72 -5.70 -9.84
CA CYS A 94 -8.37 -4.58 -10.71
C CYS A 94 -7.12 -4.84 -11.57
N GLY A 95 -6.41 -5.95 -11.35
CA GLY A 95 -5.20 -6.30 -12.08
C GLY A 95 -3.99 -5.40 -11.78
N ALA A 96 -3.95 -4.77 -10.61
CA ALA A 96 -2.88 -3.87 -10.20
C ALA A 96 -2.14 -4.34 -8.94
N GLU A 97 -0.83 -4.16 -8.90
CA GLU A 97 0.01 -4.47 -7.75
C GLU A 97 0.30 -3.23 -6.91
N MET A 98 0.38 -3.43 -5.59
CA MET A 98 0.74 -2.41 -4.60
C MET A 98 2.18 -2.62 -4.16
N TRP A 99 2.88 -1.52 -3.88
CA TRP A 99 4.31 -1.53 -3.50
C TRP A 99 4.56 -0.96 -2.09
N GLY A 100 3.50 -0.64 -1.35
CA GLY A 100 3.62 -0.14 0.02
C GLY A 100 2.40 0.66 0.47
N CYS A 101 2.39 0.99 1.76
CA CYS A 101 1.36 1.78 2.39
C CYS A 101 1.95 3.02 3.07
N ASN A 102 1.37 4.19 2.80
CA ASN A 102 1.80 5.43 3.43
C ASN A 102 0.68 6.00 4.31
N VAL A 103 0.81 5.79 5.61
CA VAL A 103 -0.15 6.29 6.60
C VAL A 103 0.18 7.74 6.95
N LYS A 104 -0.69 8.67 6.52
CA LYS A 104 -0.61 10.09 6.89
C LYS A 104 -1.83 10.50 7.71
N LYS A 105 -1.61 10.92 8.96
CA LYS A 105 -2.65 11.59 9.74
C LYS A 105 -2.91 12.96 9.12
N ARG A 106 -4.14 13.22 8.68
CA ARG A 106 -4.58 14.58 8.34
C ARG A 106 -5.24 15.20 9.58
N HIS A 107 -4.85 16.43 9.91
CA HIS A 107 -5.53 17.20 10.94
C HIS A 107 -6.69 17.95 10.28
N THR A 108 -7.92 17.64 10.69
CA THR A 108 -9.12 18.41 10.34
C THR A 108 -9.63 19.08 11.61
N GLY A 109 -9.65 20.40 11.67
CA GLY A 109 -10.06 21.17 12.86
C GLY A 109 -8.91 21.50 13.84
N PHE A 110 -9.26 21.84 15.07
CA PHE A 110 -8.31 22.22 16.13
C PHE A 110 -7.64 20.99 16.76
N LEU A 111 -6.30 21.03 16.93
CA LEU A 111 -5.53 20.03 17.68
C LEU A 111 -6.10 19.86 19.10
N SER A 112 -6.24 18.62 19.55
CA SER A 112 -6.68 18.34 20.92
C SER A 112 -5.67 18.88 21.94
N LYS A 113 -6.08 19.10 23.20
CA LYS A 113 -5.18 19.58 24.26
C LYS A 113 -4.01 18.60 24.48
N GLU A 114 -4.30 17.32 24.37
CA GLU A 114 -3.36 16.21 24.51
C GLU A 114 -2.36 16.19 23.35
N GLU A 115 -2.82 16.42 22.12
CA GLU A 115 -1.93 16.54 20.96
C GLU A 115 -0.99 17.74 21.06
N LYS A 116 -1.53 18.90 21.46
CA LYS A 116 -0.72 20.11 21.68
C LYS A 116 0.37 19.85 22.72
N LYS A 117 0.01 19.19 23.83
CA LYS A 117 0.98 18.81 24.87
C LYS A 117 2.06 17.87 24.33
N ALA A 118 1.66 16.83 23.59
CA ALA A 118 2.61 15.87 23.01
C ALA A 118 3.58 16.51 22.00
N ILE A 119 3.13 17.49 21.21
CA ILE A 119 3.98 18.27 20.30
C ILE A 119 4.97 19.11 21.11
N LEU A 120 4.48 19.84 22.12
CA LEU A 120 5.29 20.72 22.95
C LEU A 120 6.37 19.95 23.73
N ASP A 121 6.03 18.77 24.25
CA ASP A 121 6.98 17.90 24.96
C ASP A 121 8.07 17.35 24.02
N LYS A 122 7.70 17.02 22.77
CA LYS A 122 8.68 16.63 21.73
C LYS A 122 9.63 17.77 21.39
N GLU A 123 9.13 18.99 21.21
CA GLU A 123 9.97 20.16 20.93
C GLU A 123 10.93 20.46 22.07
N LYS A 124 10.45 20.40 23.32
CA LYS A 124 11.31 20.54 24.51
C LYS A 124 12.40 19.48 24.57
N ALA A 125 12.06 18.22 24.33
CA ALA A 125 13.03 17.13 24.31
C ALA A 125 14.08 17.31 23.20
N ALA A 126 13.67 17.75 22.00
CA ALA A 126 14.59 18.03 20.91
C ALA A 126 15.54 19.19 21.23
N ARG A 127 15.04 20.27 21.83
CA ARG A 127 15.86 21.41 22.29
C ARG A 127 16.86 21.01 23.37
N LYS A 128 16.44 20.19 24.34
CA LYS A 128 17.34 19.68 25.39
C LYS A 128 18.47 18.84 24.78
N LYS A 129 18.14 17.93 23.86
CA LYS A 129 19.14 17.13 23.14
C LYS A 129 20.11 17.98 22.33
N ALA A 130 19.62 19.02 21.64
CA ALA A 130 20.48 19.93 20.90
C ALA A 130 21.44 20.69 21.84
N ALA A 131 20.94 21.21 22.96
CA ALA A 131 21.76 21.91 23.95
C ALA A 131 22.79 21.01 24.65
N GLU A 132 22.45 19.74 24.90
CA GLU A 132 23.41 18.75 25.43
C GLU A 132 24.51 18.42 24.41
N ASN A 133 24.16 18.38 23.12
CA ASN A 133 25.12 18.10 22.04
C ASN A 133 26.06 19.29 21.79
N ASP A 134 25.58 20.52 21.92
CA ASP A 134 26.39 21.75 21.82
C ASP A 134 27.36 21.91 23.01
N GLN A 135 27.12 21.25 24.15
CA GLN A 135 28.03 21.23 25.30
C GLN A 135 29.13 20.16 25.20
N LEU A 136 29.06 19.28 24.20
CA LEU A 136 30.02 18.20 23.94
C LEU A 136 30.99 18.49 22.79
N VAL A 137 30.92 19.69 22.19
CA VAL A 137 31.78 20.16 21.09
C VAL A 137 32.77 21.21 21.60
#